data_AF-A0A522WL75-F1
#
_entry.id   AF-A0A522WL75-F1
#
_cell.length_a   1.000
_cell.length_b   1.000
_cell.length_c   1.000
_cell.angle_alpha   90.00
_cell.angle_beta   90.00
_cell.angle_gamma   90.00
#
_symmetry.space_group_name_H-M   'P 1'
#
loop_
_entity.id
_entity.type
_entity.pdbx_description
1 polymer ?
#
loop_
_entity_poly.entity_id
_entity_poly.type
_entity_poly.pdbx_seq_one_letter_code
_entity_poly.pdbx_strand_id
1 'polypeptide(L)'
;MAELAEAMELVRGKKLVANADAETYTALAGVFREAWIASGARRDLEHCRELFLRAFSTGGATRAGIDAAVTSWLLGDVGSAHNLARSVSDRVRAAETEFSLSPEERYQLLVTVGEAHLLLGETEEALASFAWASTLEGIHYGSTVSALKQLALLQGGGLTVPPAVFDIIKPPTVVVFTGHPLDRPGEGPHFPPELESAVRAEIARSLDELGAQVGYSMAACGSDLLFIEAMLERGAEVNVVMPYAIDDFIAENVRYGGSRWEMRFRNALKLATTVTYATEERYLGHGMLYRFANQCLHGMATLRATFLTTAPYLLAVWDMMPGSLVGGAADFIDQWEDIARLRIIDLDGLLQQRPELAGDAIPTMPDLDAETGEEQGEGRVIRSMMFCDIAGYSKLKEEHTPVFLDFLRIINRGMTQL
;
A
#
# COMPACT_ATOMS: atom_id res chain seq x y z
N MET A 1 17.97 1.33 -10.56
CA MET A 1 19.07 0.34 -10.73
C MET A 1 20.45 1.01 -10.81
N ALA A 2 20.67 2.03 -11.65
CA ALA A 2 21.97 2.74 -11.73
C ALA A 2 22.34 3.49 -10.44
N GLU A 3 21.40 4.23 -9.83
CA GLU A 3 21.64 4.95 -8.57
C GLU A 3 21.91 4.02 -7.37
N LEU A 4 21.25 2.84 -7.34
CA LEU A 4 21.51 1.84 -6.31
C LEU A 4 22.90 1.22 -6.48
N ALA A 5 23.31 0.92 -7.71
CA ALA A 5 24.65 0.40 -8.00
C ALA A 5 25.76 1.42 -7.64
N GLU A 6 25.54 2.70 -7.90
CA GLU A 6 26.48 3.78 -7.56
C GLU A 6 26.56 4.01 -6.04
N ALA A 7 25.42 3.99 -5.33
CA ALA A 7 25.39 4.01 -3.87
C ALA A 7 26.07 2.78 -3.25
N MET A 8 25.89 1.60 -3.84
CA MET A 8 26.51 0.35 -3.41
C MET A 8 28.03 0.35 -3.58
N GLU A 9 28.56 0.88 -4.68
CA GLU A 9 30.01 1.04 -4.88
C GLU A 9 30.62 2.03 -3.87
N LEU A 10 29.88 3.09 -3.52
CA LEU A 10 30.30 4.07 -2.52
C LEU A 10 30.36 3.50 -1.10
N VAL A 11 29.52 2.49 -0.80
CA VAL A 11 29.56 1.72 0.46
C VAL A 11 30.66 0.67 0.42
N ARG A 12 30.83 -0.07 -0.68
CA ARG A 12 31.90 -1.07 -0.88
C ARG A 12 33.31 -0.47 -0.75
N GLY A 13 33.48 0.80 -1.14
CA GLY A 13 34.76 1.52 -1.04
C GLY A 13 35.13 2.04 0.36
N LYS A 14 34.19 2.06 1.32
CA LYS A 14 34.44 2.55 2.68
C LYS A 14 34.76 1.37 3.62
N LYS A 15 35.87 1.47 4.36
CA LYS A 15 36.18 0.52 5.44
C LYS A 15 35.02 0.51 6.45
N LEU A 16 34.49 -0.68 6.74
CA LEU A 16 33.54 -0.92 7.84
C LEU A 16 34.05 -0.22 9.10
N VAL A 17 33.27 0.73 9.62
CA VAL A 17 33.62 1.50 10.82
C VAL A 17 33.80 0.48 11.96
N ALA A 18 35.00 0.42 12.54
CA ALA A 18 35.35 -0.63 13.50
C ALA A 18 34.58 -0.53 14.83
N ASN A 19 34.08 0.65 15.17
CA ASN A 19 33.37 0.94 16.42
C ASN A 19 32.10 1.76 16.12
N ALA A 20 31.05 1.11 15.64
CA ALA A 20 29.72 1.68 15.54
C ALA A 20 28.76 1.05 16.56
N ASP A 21 27.62 1.68 16.81
CA ASP A 21 26.54 1.09 17.61
C ASP A 21 25.79 -0.02 16.82
N ALA A 22 24.94 -0.78 17.52
CA ALA A 22 24.21 -1.90 16.93
C ALA A 22 23.23 -1.46 15.82
N GLU A 23 22.64 -0.27 15.92
CA GLU A 23 21.71 0.26 14.93
C GLU A 23 22.43 0.59 13.62
N THR A 24 23.59 1.24 13.71
CA THR A 24 24.45 1.54 12.56
C THR A 24 24.90 0.26 11.85
N TYR A 25 25.30 -0.78 12.61
CA TYR A 25 25.66 -2.06 12.02
C TYR A 25 24.47 -2.73 11.32
N THR A 26 23.28 -2.66 11.91
CA THR A 26 22.04 -3.22 11.33
C THR A 26 21.68 -2.50 10.02
N ALA A 27 21.75 -1.16 10.00
CA ALA A 27 21.48 -0.37 8.80
C ALA A 27 22.47 -0.68 7.67
N LEU A 28 23.77 -0.76 7.98
CA LEU A 28 24.79 -1.15 7.00
C LEU A 28 24.58 -2.58 6.49
N ALA A 29 24.19 -3.51 7.37
CA ALA A 29 23.90 -4.89 6.99
C ALA A 29 22.73 -4.95 6.00
N GLY A 30 21.68 -4.14 6.23
CA GLY A 30 20.56 -3.98 5.30
C GLY A 30 21.01 -3.54 3.90
N VAL A 31 21.94 -2.59 3.79
CA VAL A 31 22.49 -2.17 2.49
C VAL A 31 23.20 -3.33 1.77
N PHE A 32 24.01 -4.10 2.49
CA PHE A 32 24.68 -5.28 1.90
C PHE A 32 23.70 -6.41 1.55
N ARG A 33 22.59 -6.55 2.29
CA ARG A 33 21.51 -7.49 1.95
C ARG A 33 20.84 -7.10 0.63
N GLU A 34 20.45 -5.85 0.46
CA GLU A 34 19.88 -5.35 -0.79
C GLU A 34 20.87 -5.47 -1.96
N ALA A 35 22.16 -5.20 -1.71
CA ALA A 35 23.23 -5.40 -2.67
C ALA A 35 23.35 -6.85 -3.15
N TRP A 36 23.25 -7.80 -2.21
CA TRP A 36 23.23 -9.22 -2.52
C TRP A 36 21.97 -9.63 -3.27
N ILE A 37 20.79 -9.15 -2.88
CA ILE A 37 19.52 -9.43 -3.59
C ILE A 37 19.63 -8.98 -5.06
N ALA A 38 20.22 -7.81 -5.31
CA ALA A 38 20.36 -7.27 -6.65
C ALA A 38 21.43 -7.99 -7.52
N SER A 39 22.52 -8.48 -6.91
CA SER A 39 23.69 -8.97 -7.65
C SER A 39 23.99 -10.46 -7.51
N GLY A 40 23.46 -11.13 -6.49
CA GLY A 40 23.81 -12.50 -6.11
C GLY A 40 25.24 -12.66 -5.60
N ALA A 41 26.00 -11.59 -5.41
CA ALA A 41 27.42 -11.68 -5.07
C ALA A 41 27.61 -12.21 -3.64
N ARG A 42 28.21 -13.39 -3.51
CA ARG A 42 28.47 -14.04 -2.22
C ARG A 42 29.18 -13.12 -1.21
N ARG A 43 30.11 -12.30 -1.69
CA ARG A 43 30.88 -11.37 -0.85
C ARG A 43 29.99 -10.34 -0.12
N ASP A 44 28.93 -9.85 -0.77
CA ASP A 44 28.00 -8.92 -0.12
C ASP A 44 27.24 -9.61 1.02
N LEU A 45 26.83 -10.87 0.80
CA LEU A 45 26.19 -11.69 1.82
C LEU A 45 27.12 -12.03 3.00
N GLU A 46 28.42 -12.22 2.73
CA GLU A 46 29.44 -12.41 3.78
C GLU A 46 29.62 -11.16 4.64
N HIS A 47 29.69 -9.97 4.04
CA HIS A 47 29.74 -8.70 4.80
C HIS A 47 28.45 -8.43 5.58
N CYS A 48 27.30 -8.72 4.96
CA CYS A 48 25.99 -8.68 5.60
C CYS A 48 25.97 -9.52 6.89
N ARG A 49 26.44 -10.79 6.81
CA ARG A 49 26.52 -11.67 7.98
C ARG A 49 27.43 -11.09 9.05
N GLU A 50 28.62 -10.61 8.69
CA GLU A 50 29.58 -10.07 9.65
C GLU A 50 29.00 -8.88 10.42
N LEU A 51 28.29 -7.99 9.73
CA LEU A 51 27.66 -6.83 10.33
C LEU A 51 26.52 -7.20 11.30
N PHE A 52 25.65 -8.15 10.92
CA PHE A 52 24.62 -8.63 11.83
C PHE A 52 25.20 -9.34 13.06
N LEU A 53 26.28 -10.12 12.90
CA LEU A 53 27.01 -10.72 14.02
C LEU A 53 27.56 -9.65 14.97
N ARG A 54 28.16 -8.58 14.44
CA ARG A 54 28.63 -7.45 15.26
C ARG A 54 27.48 -6.79 16.00
N ALA A 55 26.39 -6.45 15.32
CA ALA A 55 25.19 -5.89 15.94
C ALA A 55 24.65 -6.77 17.09
N PHE A 56 24.56 -8.09 16.87
CA PHE A 56 24.09 -9.04 17.87
C PHE A 56 25.04 -9.15 19.08
N SER A 57 26.35 -9.07 18.84
CA SER A 57 27.37 -9.12 19.89
C SER A 57 27.43 -7.85 20.73
N THR A 58 27.23 -6.67 20.12
CA THR A 58 27.35 -5.36 20.78
C THR A 58 26.07 -4.95 21.51
N GLY A 59 24.91 -5.12 20.87
CA GLY A 59 23.63 -4.64 21.40
C GLY A 59 22.72 -5.71 21.98
N GLY A 60 23.05 -6.99 21.77
CA GLY A 60 22.21 -8.10 22.22
C GLY A 60 20.90 -8.30 21.43
N ALA A 61 20.64 -7.47 20.43
CA ALA A 61 19.39 -7.41 19.68
C ALA A 61 19.09 -8.74 18.96
N THR A 62 18.07 -9.46 19.44
CA THR A 62 17.66 -10.79 18.94
C THR A 62 17.34 -10.77 17.45
N ARG A 63 16.78 -9.67 16.94
CA ARG A 63 16.54 -9.45 15.50
C ARG A 63 17.84 -9.52 14.67
N ALA A 64 18.89 -8.82 15.09
CA ALA A 64 20.18 -8.92 14.41
C ALA A 64 20.79 -10.33 14.52
N GLY A 65 20.53 -11.03 15.62
CA GLY A 65 20.93 -12.44 15.79
C GLY A 65 20.25 -13.37 14.79
N ILE A 66 18.92 -13.24 14.60
CA ILE A 66 18.20 -14.08 13.62
C ILE A 66 18.61 -13.72 12.20
N ASP A 67 18.79 -12.44 11.90
CA ASP A 67 19.30 -11.97 10.62
C ASP A 67 20.68 -12.57 10.29
N ALA A 68 21.57 -12.68 11.28
CA ALA A 68 22.85 -13.37 11.13
C ALA A 68 22.68 -14.87 10.88
N ALA A 69 21.71 -15.52 11.54
CA ALA A 69 21.40 -16.93 11.36
C ALA A 69 20.86 -17.22 9.95
N VAL A 70 19.89 -16.44 9.48
CA VAL A 70 19.34 -16.49 8.12
C VAL A 70 20.45 -16.29 7.09
N THR A 71 21.29 -15.27 7.29
CA THR A 71 22.41 -15.01 6.37
C THR A 71 23.42 -16.16 6.36
N SER A 72 23.66 -16.80 7.50
CA SER A 72 24.53 -17.99 7.61
C SER A 72 23.96 -19.18 6.85
N TRP A 73 22.64 -19.39 6.95
CA TRP A 73 21.93 -20.41 6.19
C TRP A 73 22.10 -20.19 4.68
N LEU A 74 21.84 -18.97 4.20
CA LEU A 74 21.99 -18.58 2.80
C LEU A 74 23.42 -18.76 2.26
N LEU A 75 24.44 -18.66 3.12
CA LEU A 75 25.84 -18.92 2.77
C LEU A 75 26.21 -20.41 2.73
N GLY A 76 25.31 -21.30 3.12
CA GLY A 76 25.52 -22.75 3.26
C GLY A 76 26.16 -23.15 4.60
N ASP A 77 26.30 -22.22 5.55
CA ASP A 77 26.88 -22.47 6.87
C ASP A 77 25.79 -22.85 7.88
N VAL A 78 25.23 -24.04 7.68
CA VAL A 78 24.11 -24.58 8.48
C VAL A 78 24.47 -24.68 9.96
N GLY A 79 25.74 -25.00 10.28
CA GLY A 79 26.22 -25.10 11.65
C GLY A 79 26.14 -23.78 12.40
N SER A 80 26.64 -22.69 11.79
CA SER A 80 26.50 -21.35 12.34
C SER A 80 25.05 -20.91 12.43
N ALA A 81 24.24 -21.20 11.41
CA ALA A 81 22.82 -20.86 11.40
C ALA A 81 22.07 -21.46 12.60
N HIS A 82 22.23 -22.76 12.85
CA HIS A 82 21.60 -23.43 14.00
C HIS A 82 22.10 -22.90 15.34
N ASN A 83 23.41 -22.64 15.48
CA ASN A 83 23.97 -22.14 16.74
C ASN A 83 23.46 -20.73 17.07
N LEU A 84 23.34 -19.87 16.06
CA LEU A 84 22.77 -18.53 16.20
C LEU A 84 21.27 -18.58 16.50
N ALA A 85 20.51 -19.42 15.78
CA ALA A 85 19.07 -19.61 16.04
C ALA A 85 18.81 -20.07 17.48
N ARG A 86 19.55 -21.07 18.00
CA ARG A 86 19.45 -21.48 19.42
C ARG A 86 19.77 -20.33 20.37
N SER A 87 20.85 -19.59 20.10
CA SER A 87 21.24 -18.45 20.94
C SER A 87 20.18 -17.34 20.97
N VAL A 88 19.46 -17.13 19.87
CA VAL A 88 18.34 -16.20 19.78
C VAL A 88 17.15 -16.73 20.59
N SER A 89 16.74 -17.98 20.40
CA SER A 89 15.63 -18.58 21.15
C SER A 89 15.88 -18.58 22.67
N ASP A 90 17.10 -18.87 23.11
CA ASP A 90 17.48 -18.84 24.54
C ASP A 90 17.38 -17.41 25.11
N ARG A 91 17.82 -16.41 24.36
CA ARG A 91 17.73 -15.00 24.78
C ARG A 91 16.31 -14.49 24.83
N VAL A 92 15.49 -14.86 23.85
CA VAL A 92 14.09 -14.45 23.83
C VAL A 92 13.33 -15.07 25.00
N ARG A 93 13.54 -16.35 25.30
CA ARG A 93 12.93 -17.01 26.46
C ARG A 93 13.27 -16.31 27.78
N ALA A 94 14.49 -15.78 27.89
CA ALA A 94 14.88 -14.97 29.03
C ALA A 94 14.15 -13.61 29.04
N ALA A 95 14.00 -12.95 27.90
CA ALA A 95 13.34 -11.64 27.75
C ALA A 95 11.82 -11.68 27.92
N GLU A 96 11.13 -12.78 27.57
CA GLU A 96 9.68 -12.96 27.77
C GLU A 96 9.24 -12.83 29.24
N THR A 97 10.18 -12.94 30.18
CA THR A 97 9.91 -12.72 31.61
C THR A 97 9.83 -11.24 32.00
N GLU A 98 10.16 -10.31 31.09
CA GLU A 98 10.09 -8.87 31.32
C GLU A 98 8.75 -8.28 30.83
N PHE A 99 7.91 -7.84 31.77
CA PHE A 99 6.55 -7.33 31.53
C PHE A 99 6.45 -5.97 30.80
N SER A 100 7.53 -5.46 30.18
CA SER A 100 7.64 -4.05 29.72
C SER A 100 7.63 -3.83 28.20
N LEU A 101 7.46 -4.87 27.37
CA LEU A 101 7.49 -4.71 25.90
C LEU A 101 6.20 -4.10 25.35
N SER A 102 6.33 -3.17 24.40
CA SER A 102 5.22 -2.67 23.59
C SER A 102 4.65 -3.77 22.67
N PRO A 103 3.42 -3.62 22.15
CA PRO A 103 2.83 -4.59 21.22
C PRO A 103 3.71 -4.87 19.98
N GLU A 104 4.32 -3.83 19.42
CA GLU A 104 5.22 -3.94 18.26
C GLU A 104 6.50 -4.72 18.60
N GLU A 105 7.14 -4.44 19.73
CA GLU A 105 8.34 -5.17 20.16
C GLU A 105 8.02 -6.64 20.43
N ARG A 106 6.86 -6.92 21.02
CA ARG A 106 6.39 -8.30 21.25
C ARG A 106 6.12 -9.02 19.93
N TYR A 107 5.51 -8.36 18.96
CA TYR A 107 5.29 -8.92 17.62
C TYR A 107 6.62 -9.27 16.94
N GLN A 108 7.58 -8.34 16.94
CA GLN A 108 8.91 -8.56 16.36
C GLN A 108 9.64 -9.72 17.03
N LEU A 109 9.53 -9.84 18.35
CA LEU A 109 10.15 -10.91 19.13
C LEU A 109 9.54 -12.29 18.81
N LEU A 110 8.22 -12.39 18.70
CA LEU A 110 7.54 -13.65 18.35
C LEU A 110 7.86 -14.10 16.92
N VAL A 111 7.89 -13.17 15.96
CA VAL A 111 8.33 -13.45 14.58
C VAL A 111 9.77 -13.94 14.57
N THR A 112 10.66 -13.26 15.30
CA THR A 112 12.08 -13.61 15.42
C THR A 112 12.28 -15.04 15.94
N VAL A 113 11.50 -15.45 16.95
CA VAL A 113 11.54 -16.81 17.49
C VAL A 113 10.93 -17.83 16.54
N GLY A 114 9.83 -17.48 15.86
CA GLY A 114 9.25 -18.34 14.83
C GLY A 114 10.25 -18.69 13.72
N GLU A 115 11.01 -17.68 13.25
CA GLU A 115 12.10 -17.88 12.28
C GLU A 115 13.25 -18.73 12.84
N ALA A 116 13.60 -18.56 14.12
CA ALA A 116 14.62 -19.38 14.77
C ALA A 116 14.20 -20.86 14.82
N HIS A 117 12.94 -21.12 15.20
CA HIS A 117 12.37 -22.47 15.20
C HIS A 117 12.33 -23.08 13.79
N LEU A 118 11.98 -22.31 12.76
CA LEU A 118 12.06 -22.77 11.37
C LEU A 118 13.48 -23.21 10.99
N LEU A 119 14.48 -22.40 11.33
CA LEU A 119 15.89 -22.75 11.07
C LEU A 119 16.33 -24.01 11.81
N LEU A 120 15.76 -24.30 12.99
CA LEU A 120 16.06 -25.50 13.78
C LEU A 120 15.25 -26.74 13.36
N GLY A 121 14.29 -26.59 12.44
CA GLY A 121 13.38 -27.66 12.03
C GLY A 121 12.23 -27.92 13.01
N GLU A 122 12.04 -27.04 13.98
CA GLU A 122 11.03 -27.10 15.06
C GLU A 122 9.71 -26.51 14.55
N THR A 123 9.02 -27.28 13.70
CA THR A 123 7.88 -26.78 12.91
C THR A 123 6.67 -26.41 13.77
N GLU A 124 6.34 -27.20 14.79
CA GLU A 124 5.18 -26.96 15.65
C GLU A 124 5.37 -25.69 16.47
N GLU A 125 6.57 -25.50 17.01
CA GLU A 125 6.98 -24.33 17.78
C GLU A 125 6.98 -23.07 16.93
N ALA A 126 7.49 -23.16 15.68
CA ALA A 126 7.45 -22.04 14.75
C ALA A 126 6.00 -21.58 14.48
N LEU A 127 5.10 -22.53 14.19
CA LEU A 127 3.70 -22.23 13.94
C LEU A 127 3.01 -21.63 15.17
N ALA A 128 3.33 -22.11 16.38
CA ALA A 128 2.81 -21.56 17.61
C ALA A 128 3.27 -20.10 17.83
N SER A 129 4.54 -19.78 17.56
CA SER A 129 5.06 -18.42 17.67
C SER A 129 4.38 -17.46 16.67
N PHE A 130 4.25 -17.84 15.40
CA PHE A 130 3.56 -17.01 14.41
C PHE A 130 2.08 -16.85 14.74
N ALA A 131 1.40 -17.92 15.17
CA ALA A 131 0.00 -17.86 15.56
C ALA A 131 -0.20 -16.88 16.72
N TRP A 132 0.68 -16.93 17.73
CA TRP A 132 0.61 -15.97 18.82
C TRP A 132 0.87 -14.53 18.34
N ALA A 133 1.86 -14.31 17.47
CA ALA A 133 2.11 -12.99 16.88
C ALA A 133 0.86 -12.43 16.17
N SER A 134 0.10 -13.28 15.46
CA SER A 134 -1.13 -12.87 14.76
C SER A 134 -2.29 -12.46 15.67
N THR A 135 -2.23 -12.83 16.96
CA THR A 135 -3.27 -12.45 17.94
C THR A 135 -2.97 -11.14 18.67
N LEU A 136 -1.79 -10.56 18.46
CA LEU A 136 -1.43 -9.29 19.10
C LEU A 136 -2.25 -8.14 18.52
N GLU A 137 -2.75 -7.28 19.41
CA GLU A 137 -3.43 -6.06 19.01
C GLU A 137 -2.43 -5.05 18.42
N GLY A 138 -2.84 -4.39 17.34
CA GLY A 138 -2.06 -3.32 16.72
C GLY A 138 -1.79 -3.56 15.24
N ILE A 139 -1.26 -2.52 14.60
CA ILE A 139 -0.88 -2.53 13.19
C ILE A 139 0.64 -2.74 13.11
N HIS A 140 1.05 -3.86 12.52
CA HIS A 140 2.46 -4.29 12.47
C HIS A 140 3.02 -4.34 11.04
N TYR A 141 2.51 -3.51 10.11
CA TYR A 141 2.79 -3.61 8.67
C TYR A 141 4.28 -3.78 8.33
N GLY A 142 5.15 -2.93 8.89
CA GLY A 142 6.59 -2.97 8.60
C GLY A 142 7.23 -4.30 9.01
N SER A 143 6.87 -4.81 10.19
CA SER A 143 7.41 -6.06 10.73
C SER A 143 6.83 -7.28 10.01
N THR A 144 5.53 -7.27 9.69
CA THR A 144 4.89 -8.30 8.86
C THR A 144 5.55 -8.42 7.49
N VAL A 145 5.78 -7.28 6.80
CA VAL A 145 6.45 -7.27 5.49
C VAL A 145 7.90 -7.74 5.60
N SER A 146 8.61 -7.31 6.65
CA SER A 146 9.99 -7.77 6.90
C SER A 146 10.04 -9.30 7.07
N ALA A 147 9.10 -9.86 7.85
CA ALA A 147 8.99 -11.30 8.08
C ALA A 147 8.71 -12.06 6.76
N LEU A 148 7.75 -11.59 5.97
CA LEU A 148 7.41 -12.22 4.68
C LEU A 148 8.60 -12.25 3.72
N LYS A 149 9.35 -11.14 3.62
CA LYS A 149 10.58 -11.09 2.82
C LYS A 149 11.63 -12.06 3.34
N GLN A 150 11.81 -12.16 4.66
CA GLN A 150 12.75 -13.08 5.28
C GLN A 150 12.39 -14.55 5.04
N LEU A 151 11.11 -14.90 5.18
CA LEU A 151 10.59 -16.24 4.87
C LEU A 151 10.81 -16.60 3.40
N ALA A 152 10.57 -15.66 2.48
CA ALA A 152 10.84 -15.86 1.05
C ALA A 152 12.35 -16.07 0.78
N LEU A 153 13.23 -15.34 1.47
CA LEU A 153 14.68 -15.58 1.40
C LEU A 153 15.05 -16.98 1.89
N LEU A 154 14.50 -17.43 3.02
CA LEU A 154 14.73 -18.77 3.56
C LEU A 154 14.28 -19.87 2.59
N GLN A 155 13.08 -19.73 2.01
CA GLN A 155 12.60 -20.64 0.96
C GLN A 155 13.54 -20.67 -0.25
N GLY A 156 13.96 -19.50 -0.74
CA GLY A 156 14.95 -19.39 -1.83
C GLY A 156 16.32 -19.99 -1.48
N GLY A 157 16.66 -20.00 -0.19
CA GLY A 157 17.85 -20.66 0.38
C GLY A 157 17.69 -22.17 0.62
N GLY A 158 16.58 -22.78 0.21
CA GLY A 158 16.34 -24.22 0.33
C GLY A 158 15.82 -24.66 1.71
N LEU A 159 15.41 -23.74 2.58
CA LEU A 159 14.68 -24.09 3.81
C LEU A 159 13.23 -24.40 3.46
N THR A 160 12.72 -25.54 3.93
CA THR A 160 11.29 -25.87 3.80
C THR A 160 10.49 -25.05 4.81
N VAL A 161 9.82 -23.98 4.35
CA VAL A 161 8.86 -23.23 5.16
C VAL A 161 7.46 -23.85 5.01
N PRO A 162 6.80 -24.25 6.11
CA PRO A 162 5.45 -24.80 6.06
C PRO A 162 4.45 -23.83 5.43
N PRO A 163 3.58 -24.25 4.49
CA PRO A 163 2.57 -23.38 3.89
C PRO A 163 1.66 -22.69 4.91
N ALA A 164 1.37 -23.37 6.03
CA ALA A 164 0.56 -22.84 7.13
C ALA A 164 1.12 -21.54 7.75
N VAL A 165 2.42 -21.25 7.61
CA VAL A 165 2.99 -19.96 8.05
C VAL A 165 2.36 -18.80 7.28
N PHE A 166 2.11 -18.97 5.98
CA PHE A 166 1.51 -17.93 5.12
C PHE A 166 -0.01 -17.83 5.29
N ASP A 167 -0.65 -18.81 5.95
CA ASP A 167 -2.04 -18.71 6.40
C ASP A 167 -2.17 -17.83 7.65
N ILE A 168 -1.10 -17.71 8.43
CA ILE A 168 -1.02 -16.97 9.69
C ILE A 168 -0.49 -15.55 9.45
N ILE A 169 0.71 -15.43 8.86
CA ILE A 169 1.35 -14.15 8.57
C ILE A 169 1.06 -13.79 7.11
N LYS A 170 0.16 -12.84 6.91
CA LYS A 170 -0.31 -12.40 5.60
C LYS A 170 0.09 -10.95 5.34
N PRO A 171 0.39 -10.58 4.08
CA PRO A 171 0.59 -9.18 3.76
C PRO A 171 -0.71 -8.40 4.01
N PRO A 172 -0.64 -7.15 4.51
CA PRO A 172 -1.83 -6.33 4.73
C PRO A 172 -2.65 -6.14 3.46
N THR A 173 -3.98 -6.24 3.53
CA THR A 173 -4.84 -6.06 2.36
C THR A 173 -5.08 -4.58 2.08
N VAL A 174 -4.80 -4.17 0.83
CA VAL A 174 -5.08 -2.82 0.31
C VAL A 174 -6.35 -2.86 -0.55
N VAL A 175 -7.27 -1.92 -0.33
CA VAL A 175 -8.51 -1.77 -1.08
C VAL A 175 -8.63 -0.36 -1.63
N VAL A 176 -8.84 -0.26 -2.94
CA VAL A 176 -9.28 0.95 -3.62
C VAL A 176 -10.79 0.88 -3.75
N PHE A 177 -11.47 1.98 -3.47
CA PHE A 177 -12.92 2.06 -3.55
C PHE A 177 -13.34 3.00 -4.67
N THR A 178 -14.39 2.58 -5.36
CA THR A 178 -15.18 3.43 -6.25
C THR A 178 -16.65 3.11 -6.06
N GLY A 179 -17.54 4.06 -6.25
CA GLY A 179 -18.95 3.73 -6.14
C GLY A 179 -19.88 4.78 -6.70
N HIS A 180 -21.11 4.35 -6.92
CA HIS A 180 -22.19 5.26 -7.28
C HIS A 180 -22.43 6.25 -6.12
N PRO A 181 -22.52 7.56 -6.39
CA PRO A 181 -22.87 8.54 -5.38
C PRO A 181 -24.33 8.36 -4.94
N LEU A 182 -24.72 9.00 -3.83
CA LEU A 182 -26.13 9.03 -3.44
C LEU A 182 -26.97 9.73 -4.52
N ASP A 183 -28.19 9.24 -4.79
CA ASP A 183 -29.10 9.89 -5.75
C ASP A 183 -29.37 11.35 -5.37
N ARG A 184 -29.28 12.25 -6.35
CA ARG A 184 -29.67 13.66 -6.16
C ARG A 184 -31.19 13.78 -6.11
N PRO A 185 -31.74 14.85 -5.50
CA PRO A 185 -33.19 15.07 -5.52
C PRO A 185 -33.76 15.12 -6.94
N GLY A 186 -34.56 14.12 -7.30
CA GLY A 186 -35.18 14.00 -8.63
C GLY A 186 -34.42 13.13 -9.63
N GLU A 187 -33.27 12.56 -9.25
CA GLU A 187 -32.52 11.56 -10.02
C GLU A 187 -32.74 10.15 -9.44
N GLY A 188 -32.44 9.11 -10.22
CA GLY A 188 -32.53 7.71 -9.81
C GLY A 188 -33.82 6.98 -10.22
N PRO A 189 -34.18 5.86 -9.55
CA PRO A 189 -33.47 5.29 -8.39
C PRO A 189 -32.27 4.43 -8.79
N HIS A 190 -31.07 4.80 -8.31
CA HIS A 190 -29.83 4.00 -8.44
C HIS A 190 -29.24 3.71 -7.06
N PHE A 191 -29.00 4.76 -6.27
CA PHE A 191 -28.67 4.64 -4.85
C PHE A 191 -29.52 5.62 -4.01
N PRO A 192 -30.78 5.24 -3.70
CA PRO A 192 -31.66 6.08 -2.89
C PRO A 192 -31.24 6.08 -1.41
N PRO A 193 -31.50 7.17 -0.64
CA PRO A 193 -31.14 7.29 0.78
C PRO A 193 -31.63 6.13 1.67
N GLU A 194 -32.77 5.53 1.34
CA GLU A 194 -33.35 4.41 2.06
C GLU A 194 -32.49 3.14 1.97
N LEU A 195 -31.66 3.01 0.94
CA LEU A 195 -30.75 1.88 0.73
C LEU A 195 -29.43 2.02 1.52
N GLU A 196 -29.19 3.17 2.16
CA GLU A 196 -27.95 3.48 2.90
C GLU A 196 -27.54 2.33 3.84
N SER A 197 -28.49 1.79 4.61
CA SER A 197 -28.22 0.74 5.59
C SER A 197 -27.81 -0.60 4.95
N ALA A 198 -28.41 -0.95 3.82
CA ALA A 198 -28.10 -2.17 3.09
C ALA A 198 -26.72 -2.08 2.42
N VAL A 199 -26.45 -0.96 1.76
CA VAL A 199 -25.13 -0.70 1.14
C VAL A 199 -24.03 -0.68 2.19
N ARG A 200 -24.25 -0.04 3.35
CA ARG A 200 -23.30 -0.07 4.48
C ARG A 200 -22.98 -1.50 4.93
N ALA A 201 -24.01 -2.35 5.04
CA ALA A 201 -23.83 -3.74 5.48
C ALA A 201 -23.02 -4.55 4.46
N GLU A 202 -23.30 -4.39 3.16
CA GLU A 202 -22.55 -5.09 2.10
C GLU A 202 -21.10 -4.61 1.97
N ILE A 203 -20.87 -3.31 2.15
CA ILE A 203 -19.51 -2.74 2.23
C ILE A 203 -18.77 -3.35 3.41
N ALA A 204 -19.38 -3.35 4.61
CA ALA A 204 -18.76 -3.92 5.80
C ALA A 204 -18.41 -5.40 5.60
N ARG A 205 -19.38 -6.20 5.11
CA ARG A 205 -19.18 -7.63 4.79
C ARG A 205 -18.04 -7.86 3.81
N SER A 206 -18.03 -7.13 2.69
CA SER A 206 -17.00 -7.28 1.65
C SER A 206 -15.61 -6.96 2.18
N LEU A 207 -15.49 -5.93 3.04
CA LEU A 207 -14.22 -5.55 3.62
C LEU A 207 -13.75 -6.51 4.71
N ASP A 208 -14.66 -7.14 5.44
CA ASP A 208 -14.34 -8.19 6.42
C ASP A 208 -13.84 -9.46 5.70
N GLU A 209 -14.49 -9.84 4.59
CA GLU A 209 -14.05 -10.97 3.74
C GLU A 209 -12.65 -10.75 3.14
N LEU A 210 -12.34 -9.50 2.77
CA LEU A 210 -11.03 -9.11 2.26
C LEU A 210 -9.98 -8.97 3.38
N GLY A 211 -10.41 -8.85 4.64
CA GLY A 211 -9.53 -8.45 5.75
C GLY A 211 -8.87 -7.09 5.48
N ALA A 212 -9.65 -6.11 5.00
CA ALA A 212 -9.16 -4.81 4.55
C ALA A 212 -8.45 -4.04 5.67
N GLN A 213 -7.22 -3.61 5.40
CA GLN A 213 -6.36 -2.90 6.37
C GLN A 213 -5.93 -1.52 5.89
N VAL A 214 -5.90 -1.28 4.57
CA VAL A 214 -5.60 0.02 3.98
C VAL A 214 -6.65 0.36 2.92
N GLY A 215 -7.26 1.54 3.01
CA GLY A 215 -8.34 1.98 2.13
C GLY A 215 -8.02 3.27 1.38
N TYR A 216 -8.49 3.37 0.13
CA TYR A 216 -8.35 4.54 -0.74
C TYR A 216 -9.72 4.94 -1.35
N SER A 217 -10.15 6.21 -1.23
CA SER A 217 -11.47 6.70 -1.72
C SER A 217 -11.47 8.22 -1.97
N MET A 218 -12.49 8.77 -2.64
CA MET A 218 -12.68 10.22 -2.85
C MET A 218 -13.65 10.89 -1.85
N ALA A 219 -14.24 10.15 -0.91
CA ALA A 219 -15.13 10.68 0.14
C ALA A 219 -16.38 11.44 -0.34
N ALA A 220 -16.94 11.10 -1.51
CA ALA A 220 -18.25 11.60 -1.94
C ALA A 220 -19.39 11.13 -1.02
N CYS A 221 -20.53 11.85 -0.99
CA CYS A 221 -21.68 11.39 -0.21
C CYS A 221 -22.31 10.13 -0.81
N GLY A 222 -22.84 9.27 0.06
CA GLY A 222 -23.22 7.92 -0.32
C GLY A 222 -22.07 6.94 -0.07
N SER A 223 -21.71 6.17 -1.10
CA SER A 223 -20.98 4.91 -0.96
C SER A 223 -19.52 5.10 -0.53
N ASP A 224 -18.84 6.14 -1.02
CA ASP A 224 -17.48 6.50 -0.59
C ASP A 224 -17.37 6.79 0.91
N LEU A 225 -18.26 7.64 1.45
CA LEU A 225 -18.27 7.92 2.88
C LEU A 225 -18.65 6.70 3.72
N LEU A 226 -19.56 5.84 3.23
CA LEU A 226 -19.87 4.57 3.90
C LEU A 226 -18.66 3.62 3.95
N PHE A 227 -17.89 3.55 2.87
CA PHE A 227 -16.62 2.82 2.82
C PHE A 227 -15.61 3.37 3.82
N ILE A 228 -15.40 4.70 3.84
CA ILE A 228 -14.45 5.33 4.76
C ILE A 228 -14.84 5.05 6.21
N GLU A 229 -16.12 5.20 6.56
CA GLU A 229 -16.59 4.92 7.92
C GLU A 229 -16.40 3.45 8.30
N ALA A 230 -16.71 2.51 7.40
CA ALA A 230 -16.48 1.09 7.63
C ALA A 230 -14.99 0.77 7.83
N MET A 231 -14.08 1.45 7.11
CA MET A 231 -12.64 1.33 7.30
C MET A 231 -12.17 1.91 8.65
N LEU A 232 -12.69 3.08 9.04
CA LEU A 232 -12.36 3.69 10.33
C LEU A 232 -12.86 2.85 11.52
N GLU A 233 -14.06 2.27 11.41
CA GLU A 233 -14.67 1.41 12.45
C GLU A 233 -13.84 0.17 12.77
N ARG A 234 -13.08 -0.35 11.78
CA ARG A 234 -12.14 -1.47 11.99
C ARG A 234 -10.71 -1.05 12.34
N GLY A 235 -10.46 0.25 12.54
CA GLY A 235 -9.13 0.79 12.82
C GLY A 235 -8.15 0.67 11.65
N ALA A 236 -8.65 0.58 10.41
CA ALA A 236 -7.81 0.51 9.23
C ALA A 236 -7.22 1.89 8.85
N GLU A 237 -6.15 1.86 8.07
CA GLU A 237 -5.58 3.06 7.44
C GLU A 237 -6.53 3.57 6.36
N VAL A 238 -6.80 4.89 6.36
CA VAL A 238 -7.70 5.53 5.38
C VAL A 238 -6.97 6.66 4.68
N ASN A 239 -6.90 6.58 3.36
CA ASN A 239 -6.27 7.57 2.51
C ASN A 239 -7.32 8.16 1.56
N VAL A 240 -7.48 9.48 1.60
CA VAL A 240 -8.48 10.17 0.78
C VAL A 240 -7.80 10.96 -0.32
N VAL A 241 -8.34 10.88 -1.54
CA VAL A 241 -7.86 11.65 -2.69
C VAL A 241 -8.95 12.59 -3.16
N MET A 242 -8.73 13.89 -2.98
CA MET A 242 -9.62 14.92 -3.50
C MET A 242 -9.33 15.13 -4.99
N PRO A 243 -10.34 15.08 -5.87
CA PRO A 243 -10.14 15.27 -7.31
C PRO A 243 -9.80 16.72 -7.69
N TYR A 244 -10.19 17.68 -6.86
CA TYR A 244 -10.02 19.11 -7.06
C TYR A 244 -10.27 19.87 -5.74
N ALA A 245 -10.33 21.20 -5.77
CA ALA A 245 -10.55 22.06 -4.61
C ALA A 245 -11.74 21.61 -3.74
N ILE A 246 -11.50 21.53 -2.42
CA ILE A 246 -12.44 20.95 -1.46
C ILE A 246 -13.79 21.68 -1.38
N ASP A 247 -13.82 23.00 -1.53
CA ASP A 247 -15.06 23.78 -1.45
C ASP A 247 -16.00 23.48 -2.63
N ASP A 248 -15.42 23.33 -3.84
CA ASP A 248 -16.17 22.88 -5.02
C ASP A 248 -16.62 21.42 -4.81
N PHE A 249 -15.77 20.56 -4.22
CA PHE A 249 -16.11 19.16 -3.98
C PHE A 249 -17.28 19.00 -3.01
N ILE A 250 -17.30 19.79 -1.92
CA ILE A 250 -18.43 19.81 -0.98
C ILE A 250 -19.71 20.26 -1.71
N ALA A 251 -19.62 21.31 -2.53
CA ALA A 251 -20.79 21.83 -3.24
C ALA A 251 -21.38 20.79 -4.22
N GLU A 252 -20.52 20.08 -4.94
CA GLU A 252 -20.91 19.16 -6.03
C GLU A 252 -21.25 17.74 -5.53
N ASN A 253 -20.44 17.18 -4.62
CA ASN A 253 -20.47 15.75 -4.26
C ASN A 253 -20.94 15.46 -2.84
N VAL A 254 -21.27 16.48 -2.04
CA VAL A 254 -21.62 16.27 -0.62
C VAL A 254 -22.90 16.99 -0.21
N ARG A 255 -22.98 18.31 -0.47
CA ARG A 255 -24.00 19.21 0.08
C ARG A 255 -25.42 18.81 -0.29
N TYR A 256 -25.64 18.28 -1.50
CA TYR A 256 -26.97 17.87 -1.94
C TYR A 256 -27.55 16.73 -1.11
N GLY A 257 -26.71 15.88 -0.49
CA GLY A 257 -27.15 14.85 0.46
C GLY A 257 -27.68 15.44 1.77
N GLY A 258 -27.41 16.72 2.05
CA GLY A 258 -27.85 17.43 3.23
C GLY A 258 -26.82 17.46 4.36
N SER A 259 -27.17 18.16 5.44
CA SER A 259 -26.25 18.50 6.54
C SER A 259 -25.63 17.29 7.25
N ARG A 260 -26.33 16.14 7.27
CA ARG A 260 -25.81 14.88 7.84
C ARG A 260 -24.59 14.39 7.05
N TRP A 261 -24.59 14.49 5.73
CA TRP A 261 -23.48 14.04 4.88
C TRP A 261 -22.29 15.00 4.93
N GLU A 262 -22.52 16.32 4.98
CA GLU A 262 -21.45 17.27 5.27
C GLU A 262 -20.81 17.03 6.64
N MET A 263 -21.65 16.68 7.64
CA MET A 263 -21.31 16.06 8.92
C MET A 263 -20.18 15.03 8.80
N ARG A 264 -20.55 13.95 8.12
CA ARG A 264 -19.74 12.74 7.92
C ARG A 264 -18.49 13.02 7.10
N PHE A 265 -18.59 13.81 6.04
CA PHE A 265 -17.46 14.23 5.22
C PHE A 265 -16.35 14.91 6.04
N ARG A 266 -16.72 15.91 6.85
CA ARG A 266 -15.74 16.62 7.69
C ARG A 266 -15.11 15.68 8.73
N ASN A 267 -15.89 14.76 9.29
CA ASN A 267 -15.39 13.77 10.23
C ASN A 267 -14.44 12.76 9.56
N ALA A 268 -14.79 12.27 8.38
CA ALA A 268 -13.98 11.36 7.57
C ALA A 268 -12.61 11.98 7.25
N LEU A 269 -12.57 13.22 6.75
CA LEU A 269 -11.29 13.90 6.46
C LEU A 269 -10.46 14.18 7.72
N LYS A 270 -11.10 14.45 8.86
CA LYS A 270 -10.40 14.66 10.13
C LYS A 270 -9.72 13.38 10.63
N LEU A 271 -10.33 12.22 10.38
CA LEU A 271 -9.86 10.92 10.84
C LEU A 271 -9.01 10.17 9.81
N ALA A 272 -9.03 10.60 8.55
CA ALA A 272 -8.20 10.04 7.49
C ALA A 272 -6.71 10.16 7.85
N THR A 273 -5.95 9.12 7.53
CA THR A 273 -4.49 9.08 7.65
C THR A 273 -3.84 10.09 6.71
N THR A 274 -4.35 10.20 5.49
CA THR A 274 -3.91 11.21 4.51
C THR A 274 -5.08 11.79 3.75
N VAL A 275 -4.95 13.06 3.37
CA VAL A 275 -5.82 13.74 2.41
C VAL A 275 -4.91 14.36 1.35
N THR A 276 -4.95 13.82 0.14
CA THR A 276 -4.12 14.26 -0.98
C THR A 276 -5.00 14.88 -2.05
N TYR A 277 -4.53 15.92 -2.71
CA TYR A 277 -5.23 16.55 -3.83
C TYR A 277 -4.61 16.08 -5.14
N ALA A 278 -5.41 15.56 -6.06
CA ALA A 278 -4.97 15.31 -7.43
C ALA A 278 -4.63 16.65 -8.10
N THR A 279 -5.45 17.66 -7.85
CA THR A 279 -5.15 19.06 -8.14
C THR A 279 -5.82 19.96 -7.10
N GLU A 280 -5.25 21.13 -6.85
CA GLU A 280 -5.85 22.17 -6.00
C GLU A 280 -6.73 23.14 -6.82
N GLU A 281 -6.86 22.92 -8.13
CA GLU A 281 -7.68 23.72 -9.04
C GLU A 281 -9.19 23.55 -8.81
N ARG A 282 -9.98 24.47 -9.36
CA ARG A 282 -11.46 24.42 -9.31
C ARG A 282 -12.04 23.36 -10.24
N TYR A 283 -13.24 22.86 -9.91
CA TYR A 283 -13.92 21.80 -10.68
C TYR A 283 -14.27 22.23 -12.11
N LEU A 284 -14.92 23.39 -12.22
CA LEU A 284 -15.38 23.99 -13.49
C LEU A 284 -16.18 23.02 -14.40
N GLY A 285 -16.80 21.98 -13.84
CA GLY A 285 -17.65 21.05 -14.59
C GLY A 285 -16.89 19.99 -15.41
N HIS A 286 -15.61 19.75 -15.15
CA HIS A 286 -14.81 18.82 -15.96
C HIS A 286 -14.69 17.43 -15.32
N GLY A 287 -15.43 16.44 -15.83
CA GLY A 287 -15.38 15.04 -15.37
C GLY A 287 -13.99 14.39 -15.45
N MET A 288 -13.11 14.88 -16.33
CA MET A 288 -11.70 14.44 -16.42
C MET A 288 -10.91 14.56 -15.11
N LEU A 289 -11.32 15.44 -14.20
CA LEU A 289 -10.71 15.57 -12.88
C LEU A 289 -10.99 14.35 -11.99
N TYR A 290 -12.17 13.73 -12.08
CA TYR A 290 -12.47 12.48 -11.40
C TYR A 290 -11.66 11.33 -11.97
N ARG A 291 -11.56 11.23 -13.30
CA ARG A 291 -10.71 10.21 -13.95
C ARG A 291 -9.25 10.35 -13.53
N PHE A 292 -8.72 11.57 -13.48
CA PHE A 292 -7.37 11.81 -13.00
C PHE A 292 -7.20 11.40 -11.53
N ALA A 293 -8.18 11.71 -10.68
CA ALA A 293 -8.17 11.27 -9.29
C ALA A 293 -8.24 9.74 -9.13
N ASN A 294 -9.01 9.02 -9.95
CA ASN A 294 -9.01 7.56 -10.02
C ASN A 294 -7.62 7.00 -10.37
N GLN A 295 -6.93 7.63 -11.34
CA GLN A 295 -5.55 7.25 -11.68
C GLN A 295 -4.59 7.50 -10.52
N CYS A 296 -4.74 8.62 -9.80
CA CYS A 296 -3.97 8.89 -8.58
C CYS A 296 -4.25 7.86 -7.48
N LEU A 297 -5.52 7.54 -7.21
CA LEU A 297 -5.94 6.52 -6.24
C LEU A 297 -5.30 5.16 -6.58
N HIS A 298 -5.47 4.71 -7.82
CA HIS A 298 -4.91 3.44 -8.29
C HIS A 298 -3.39 3.43 -8.16
N GLY A 299 -2.70 4.46 -8.64
CA GLY A 299 -1.24 4.56 -8.55
C GLY A 299 -0.72 4.54 -7.12
N MET A 300 -1.31 5.33 -6.22
CA MET A 300 -0.92 5.36 -4.81
C MET A 300 -1.19 4.03 -4.10
N ALA A 301 -2.35 3.42 -4.35
CA ALA A 301 -2.68 2.12 -3.79
C ALA A 301 -1.75 1.02 -4.31
N THR A 302 -1.38 1.04 -5.59
CA THR A 302 -0.41 0.11 -6.18
C THR A 302 0.98 0.27 -5.58
N LEU A 303 1.45 1.49 -5.37
CA LEU A 303 2.72 1.75 -4.68
C LEU A 303 2.68 1.26 -3.23
N ARG A 304 1.60 1.54 -2.50
CA ARG A 304 1.40 1.09 -1.13
C ARG A 304 1.33 -0.43 -1.04
N ALA A 305 0.56 -1.08 -1.91
CA ALA A 305 0.43 -2.53 -1.99
C ALA A 305 1.78 -3.19 -2.32
N THR A 306 2.54 -2.64 -3.26
CA THR A 306 3.88 -3.13 -3.61
C THR A 306 4.82 -3.08 -2.40
N PHE A 307 4.83 -1.97 -1.66
CA PHE A 307 5.59 -1.86 -0.41
C PHE A 307 5.16 -2.93 0.60
N LEU A 308 3.86 -3.21 0.68
CA LEU A 308 3.25 -4.20 1.55
C LEU A 308 3.35 -5.65 1.03
N THR A 309 4.06 -5.88 -0.09
CA THR A 309 4.22 -7.21 -0.70
C THR A 309 2.87 -7.85 -1.04
N THR A 310 1.93 -7.04 -1.57
CA THR A 310 0.61 -7.45 -2.04
C THR A 310 0.24 -6.69 -3.32
N ALA A 311 -0.98 -6.89 -3.80
CA ALA A 311 -1.63 -6.08 -4.83
C ALA A 311 -2.99 -5.59 -4.33
N PRO A 312 -3.46 -4.41 -4.78
CA PRO A 312 -4.71 -3.84 -4.31
C PRO A 312 -5.92 -4.61 -4.84
N TYR A 313 -7.03 -4.59 -4.10
CA TYR A 313 -8.36 -4.94 -4.60
C TYR A 313 -9.10 -3.67 -5.02
N LEU A 314 -9.96 -3.78 -6.04
CA LEU A 314 -10.98 -2.76 -6.33
C LEU A 314 -12.31 -3.24 -5.76
N LEU A 315 -12.86 -2.47 -4.82
CA LEU A 315 -14.23 -2.65 -4.35
C LEU A 315 -15.10 -1.57 -5.01
N ALA A 316 -16.07 -2.01 -5.80
CA ALA A 316 -16.98 -1.15 -6.53
C ALA A 316 -18.42 -1.30 -6.01
N VAL A 317 -19.10 -0.19 -5.71
CA VAL A 317 -20.56 -0.17 -5.52
C VAL A 317 -21.18 0.35 -6.83
N TRP A 318 -21.83 -0.51 -7.59
CA TRP A 318 -22.25 -0.19 -8.96
C TRP A 318 -23.63 -0.76 -9.28
N ASP A 319 -24.40 -0.03 -10.06
CA ASP A 319 -25.76 -0.35 -10.52
C ASP A 319 -25.80 -1.23 -11.78
N MET A 320 -24.63 -1.64 -12.29
CA MET A 320 -24.49 -2.51 -13.46
C MET A 320 -25.08 -1.91 -14.76
N MET A 321 -25.43 -0.62 -14.76
CA MET A 321 -26.06 0.04 -15.89
C MET A 321 -25.02 0.46 -16.95
N PRO A 322 -25.28 0.21 -18.25
CA PRO A 322 -24.37 0.60 -19.31
C PRO A 322 -24.39 2.12 -19.54
N GLY A 323 -23.21 2.72 -19.69
CA GLY A 323 -23.04 4.17 -19.88
C GLY A 323 -22.31 4.79 -18.71
N SER A 324 -21.02 5.11 -18.90
CA SER A 324 -20.20 5.69 -17.85
C SER A 324 -20.00 7.18 -18.10
N LEU A 325 -20.28 7.99 -17.08
CA LEU A 325 -19.70 9.32 -16.96
C LEU A 325 -18.18 9.20 -16.86
N VAL A 326 -17.46 10.19 -17.38
CA VAL A 326 -15.99 10.23 -17.28
C VAL A 326 -15.59 10.28 -15.80
N GLY A 327 -14.77 9.32 -15.37
CA GLY A 327 -14.34 9.21 -13.97
C GLY A 327 -15.38 8.59 -13.01
N GLY A 328 -16.51 8.11 -13.51
CA GLY A 328 -17.48 7.32 -12.74
C GLY A 328 -17.00 5.91 -12.41
N ALA A 329 -17.83 5.15 -11.67
CA ALA A 329 -17.49 3.79 -11.22
C ALA A 329 -17.22 2.83 -12.38
N ALA A 330 -18.05 2.84 -13.43
CA ALA A 330 -17.86 2.01 -14.62
C ALA A 330 -16.55 2.34 -15.36
N ASP A 331 -16.23 3.61 -15.57
CA ASP A 331 -14.97 4.06 -16.18
C ASP A 331 -13.73 3.58 -15.40
N PHE A 332 -13.81 3.54 -14.06
CA PHE A 332 -12.72 3.02 -13.24
C PHE A 332 -12.63 1.49 -13.27
N ILE A 333 -13.77 0.78 -13.26
CA ILE A 333 -13.83 -0.67 -13.43
C ILE A 333 -13.21 -1.08 -14.78
N ASP A 334 -13.53 -0.37 -15.87
CA ASP A 334 -13.00 -0.63 -17.20
C ASP A 334 -11.48 -0.47 -17.30
N GLN A 335 -10.91 0.41 -16.46
CA GLN A 335 -9.45 0.64 -16.37
C GLN A 335 -8.76 -0.33 -15.39
N TRP A 336 -9.50 -1.20 -14.71
CA TRP A 336 -8.95 -2.13 -13.73
C TRP A 336 -8.39 -3.39 -14.39
N GLU A 337 -7.09 -3.63 -14.20
CA GLU A 337 -6.37 -4.66 -14.95
C GLU A 337 -6.60 -6.09 -14.42
N ASP A 338 -6.86 -6.26 -13.12
CA ASP A 338 -6.96 -7.58 -12.48
C ASP A 338 -8.40 -7.88 -12.03
N ILE A 339 -9.15 -8.55 -12.91
CA ILE A 339 -10.54 -8.97 -12.67
C ILE A 339 -10.65 -9.89 -11.44
N ALA A 340 -9.62 -10.69 -11.12
CA ALA A 340 -9.66 -11.57 -9.94
C ALA A 340 -9.67 -10.77 -8.62
N ARG A 341 -9.24 -9.51 -8.67
CA ARG A 341 -9.20 -8.56 -7.56
C ARG A 341 -10.28 -7.49 -7.62
N LEU A 342 -11.23 -7.63 -8.53
CA LEU A 342 -12.45 -6.83 -8.56
C LEU A 342 -13.52 -7.47 -7.66
N ARG A 343 -14.16 -6.65 -6.82
CA ARG A 343 -15.34 -7.01 -6.03
C ARG A 343 -16.42 -5.98 -6.33
N ILE A 344 -17.60 -6.46 -6.75
CA ILE A 344 -18.74 -5.60 -7.06
C ILE A 344 -19.83 -5.86 -6.03
N ILE A 345 -20.32 -4.78 -5.44
CA ILE A 345 -21.57 -4.73 -4.68
C ILE A 345 -22.63 -4.22 -5.66
N ASP A 346 -23.54 -5.11 -6.01
CA ASP A 346 -24.59 -4.89 -7.01
C ASP A 346 -25.76 -4.08 -6.43
N LEU A 347 -25.85 -2.80 -6.80
CA LEU A 347 -26.92 -1.91 -6.35
C LEU A 347 -28.29 -2.30 -6.93
N ASP A 348 -28.35 -2.73 -8.19
CA ASP A 348 -29.61 -3.16 -8.82
C ASP A 348 -30.15 -4.40 -8.09
N GLY A 349 -29.27 -5.36 -7.79
CA GLY A 349 -29.61 -6.52 -6.97
C GLY A 349 -30.12 -6.15 -5.56
N LEU A 350 -29.60 -5.09 -4.94
CA LEU A 350 -30.09 -4.59 -3.66
C LEU A 350 -31.45 -3.87 -3.77
N LEU A 351 -31.67 -3.10 -4.84
CA LEU A 351 -32.95 -2.46 -5.13
C LEU A 351 -34.06 -3.48 -5.41
N GLN A 352 -33.75 -4.55 -6.15
CA GLN A 352 -34.71 -5.61 -6.45
C GLN A 352 -35.18 -6.37 -5.20
N GLN A 353 -34.34 -6.43 -4.15
CA GLN A 353 -34.72 -6.98 -2.84
C GLN A 353 -35.62 -6.05 -2.02
N ARG A 354 -35.78 -4.80 -2.47
CA ARG A 354 -36.54 -3.72 -1.84
C ARG A 354 -37.46 -3.05 -2.89
N PRO A 355 -38.41 -3.79 -3.49
CA PRO A 355 -39.27 -3.26 -4.56
C PRO A 355 -40.10 -2.04 -4.13
N GLU A 356 -40.31 -1.84 -2.83
CA GLU A 356 -40.92 -0.63 -2.27
C GLU A 356 -40.11 0.65 -2.50
N LEU A 357 -38.80 0.53 -2.75
CA LEU A 357 -37.88 1.65 -3.02
C LEU A 357 -37.70 1.92 -4.51
N ALA A 358 -38.07 0.98 -5.38
CA ALA A 358 -37.92 1.12 -6.83
C ALA A 358 -38.84 2.19 -7.44
N GLY A 359 -39.87 2.64 -6.71
CA GLY A 359 -40.83 3.64 -7.19
C GLY A 359 -41.53 3.24 -8.51
N ASP A 360 -42.35 4.15 -9.06
CA ASP A 360 -42.87 4.03 -10.43
C ASP A 360 -41.90 4.65 -11.47
N ALA A 361 -40.73 5.12 -11.02
CA ALA A 361 -39.75 5.83 -11.84
C ALA A 361 -38.82 4.81 -12.53
N ILE A 362 -38.68 4.95 -13.84
CA ILE A 362 -37.71 4.19 -14.62
C ILE A 362 -36.31 4.72 -14.25
N PRO A 363 -35.31 3.86 -13.95
CA PRO A 363 -33.94 4.29 -13.71
C PRO A 363 -33.48 5.24 -14.81
N THR A 364 -33.18 6.48 -14.43
CA THR A 364 -32.77 7.50 -15.40
C THR A 364 -31.36 7.17 -15.87
N MET A 365 -31.19 6.88 -17.15
CA MET A 365 -29.85 6.73 -17.73
C MET A 365 -29.06 8.03 -17.50
N PRO A 366 -27.77 7.95 -17.15
CA PRO A 366 -26.95 9.15 -17.05
C PRO A 366 -27.02 9.91 -18.37
N ASP A 367 -27.28 11.22 -18.29
CA ASP A 367 -27.30 12.08 -19.46
C ASP A 367 -25.87 12.26 -19.96
N LEU A 368 -25.44 11.37 -20.86
CA LEU A 368 -24.14 11.42 -21.51
C LEU A 368 -23.97 12.69 -22.36
N ASP A 369 -25.10 13.29 -22.78
CA ASP A 369 -25.11 14.50 -23.60
C ASP A 369 -25.06 15.78 -22.74
N ALA A 370 -25.38 15.74 -21.44
CA ALA A 370 -25.21 16.88 -20.53
C ALA A 370 -23.73 17.27 -20.34
N GLU A 371 -22.80 16.31 -20.42
CA GLU A 371 -21.36 16.59 -20.50
C GLU A 371 -20.94 17.16 -21.88
N THR A 372 -21.77 16.99 -22.92
CA THR A 372 -21.55 17.57 -24.26
C THR A 372 -22.18 18.94 -24.47
N GLY A 373 -22.88 19.48 -23.46
CA GLY A 373 -23.44 20.83 -23.45
C GLY A 373 -22.35 21.90 -23.51
N GLU A 374 -21.78 22.10 -24.70
CA GLU A 374 -20.70 23.02 -25.04
C GLU A 374 -19.57 23.07 -23.99
N GLU A 375 -18.58 22.17 -24.13
CA GLU A 375 -17.20 22.49 -23.76
C GLU A 375 -16.80 23.79 -24.52
N GLN A 376 -17.11 24.98 -23.97
CA GLN A 376 -16.72 26.27 -24.55
C GLN A 376 -15.20 26.55 -24.38
N GLY A 377 -14.38 25.50 -24.31
CA GLY A 377 -12.92 25.55 -24.21
C GLY A 377 -12.29 24.27 -24.78
N GLU A 378 -11.00 24.31 -25.11
CA GLU A 378 -10.25 23.11 -25.45
C GLU A 378 -10.36 22.11 -24.27
N GLY A 379 -11.02 20.96 -24.48
CA GLY A 379 -11.29 19.97 -23.44
C GLY A 379 -10.04 19.59 -22.62
N ARG A 380 -10.24 19.28 -21.33
CA ARG A 380 -9.11 18.91 -20.44
C ARG A 380 -8.56 17.53 -20.81
N VAL A 381 -7.26 17.44 -21.04
CA VAL A 381 -6.57 16.17 -21.32
C VAL A 381 -5.51 15.92 -20.26
N ILE A 382 -5.46 14.70 -19.72
CA ILE A 382 -4.41 14.30 -18.78
C ILE A 382 -3.10 14.16 -19.56
N ARG A 383 -2.05 14.85 -19.10
CA ARG A 383 -0.70 14.79 -19.66
C ARG A 383 0.30 14.59 -18.53
N SER A 384 1.25 13.70 -18.73
CA SER A 384 2.40 13.54 -17.83
C SER A 384 3.58 14.35 -18.37
N MET A 385 4.16 15.20 -17.53
CA MET A 385 5.39 15.92 -17.82
C MET A 385 6.46 15.49 -16.83
N MET A 386 7.53 14.87 -17.32
CA MET A 386 8.72 14.64 -16.51
C MET A 386 9.57 15.91 -16.52
N PHE A 387 9.69 16.53 -15.36
CA PHE A 387 10.57 17.69 -15.17
C PHE A 387 11.85 17.24 -14.45
N CYS A 388 13.00 17.62 -14.98
CA CYS A 388 14.30 17.38 -14.36
C CYS A 388 15.02 18.73 -14.24
N ASP A 389 15.28 19.18 -13.01
CA ASP A 389 16.17 20.31 -12.77
C ASP A 389 17.61 19.80 -12.67
N ILE A 390 18.52 20.42 -13.41
CA ILE A 390 19.93 20.06 -13.36
C ILE A 390 20.62 21.01 -12.39
N ALA A 391 20.93 20.49 -11.20
CA ALA A 391 21.58 21.24 -10.14
C ALA A 391 22.83 21.97 -10.66
N GLY A 392 22.82 23.30 -10.55
CA GLY A 392 23.93 24.14 -11.01
C GLY A 392 23.92 24.51 -12.50
N TYR A 393 22.83 24.23 -13.24
CA TYR A 393 22.65 24.69 -14.62
C TYR A 393 22.86 26.20 -14.76
N SER A 394 22.38 27.00 -13.80
CA SER A 394 22.59 28.46 -13.74
C SER A 394 24.06 28.89 -13.58
N LYS A 395 24.98 27.96 -13.25
CA LYS A 395 26.42 28.18 -13.11
C LYS A 395 27.22 27.65 -14.31
N LEU A 396 26.54 27.07 -15.31
CA LEU A 396 27.17 26.43 -16.45
C LEU A 396 27.71 27.51 -17.39
N LYS A 397 29.03 27.51 -17.58
CA LYS A 397 29.71 28.43 -18.52
C LYS A 397 29.55 27.94 -19.96
N GLU A 398 29.61 28.86 -20.90
CA GLU A 398 29.45 28.60 -22.35
C GLU A 398 30.44 27.53 -22.88
N GLU A 399 31.64 27.47 -22.30
CA GLU A 399 32.66 26.45 -22.61
C GLU A 399 32.22 25.00 -22.31
N HIS A 400 31.22 24.81 -21.44
CA HIS A 400 30.69 23.49 -21.07
C HIS A 400 29.43 23.10 -21.86
N THR A 401 28.86 24.02 -22.65
CA THR A 401 27.62 23.80 -23.42
C THR A 401 27.70 22.58 -24.34
N PRO A 402 28.79 22.31 -25.10
CA PRO A 402 28.87 21.14 -25.95
C PRO A 402 28.74 19.81 -25.18
N VAL A 403 29.44 19.69 -24.05
CA VAL A 403 29.42 18.49 -23.19
C VAL A 403 28.04 18.30 -22.56
N PHE A 404 27.43 19.39 -22.12
CA PHE A 404 26.09 19.38 -21.56
C PHE A 404 25.03 18.94 -22.59
N LEU A 405 25.13 19.39 -23.85
CA LEU A 405 24.24 18.94 -24.92
C LEU A 405 24.40 17.45 -25.24
N ASP A 406 25.63 16.92 -25.18
CA ASP A 406 25.87 15.48 -25.36
C ASP A 406 25.28 14.66 -24.20
N PHE A 407 25.39 15.15 -22.97
CA PHE A 407 24.70 14.56 -21.81
C PHE A 407 23.18 14.52 -22.00
N LEU A 408 22.56 15.63 -22.43
CA LEU A 408 21.12 15.66 -22.72
C LEU A 408 20.72 14.71 -23.85
N ARG A 409 21.57 14.54 -24.88
CA ARG A 409 21.33 13.55 -25.95
C ARG A 409 21.36 12.11 -25.43
N ILE A 410 22.26 11.80 -24.50
CA ILE A 410 22.33 10.47 -23.87
C ILE A 410 21.06 10.20 -23.06
N ILE A 411 20.63 11.16 -22.24
CA ILE A 411 19.36 11.07 -21.50
C ILE A 411 18.20 10.84 -22.46
N ASN A 412 18.09 11.67 -23.51
CA ASN A 412 16.99 11.57 -24.48
C ASN A 412 16.91 10.18 -25.11
N ARG A 413 18.04 9.61 -25.56
CA ARG A 413 18.08 8.24 -26.11
C ARG A 413 17.67 7.19 -25.08
N GLY A 414 18.07 7.35 -23.82
CA GLY A 414 17.66 6.45 -22.74
C GLY A 414 16.15 6.50 -22.48
N MET A 415 15.55 7.71 -22.52
CA MET A 415 14.11 7.88 -22.36
C MET A 415 13.29 7.38 -23.54
N THR A 416 13.81 7.41 -24.78
CA THR A 416 13.08 6.87 -25.95
C THR A 416 13.06 5.35 -26.03
N GLN A 417 13.83 4.67 -25.18
CA GLN A 417 13.93 3.21 -25.11
C GLN A 417 13.16 2.61 -23.92
N LEU A 418 12.62 3.47 -23.04
CA LEU A 418 11.63 3.15 -22.02
C LEU A 418 10.23 3.28 -22.63
#